data_AF-A0A8J6BBE2-F1
#
_entry.id   AF-A0A8J6BBE2-F1
#
_cell.length_a   1.000
_cell.length_b   1.000
_cell.length_c   1.000
_cell.angle_alpha   90.00
_cell.angle_beta   90.00
_cell.angle_gamma   90.00
#
_symmetry.space_group_name_H-M   'P 1'
#
loop_
_entity.id
_entity.type
_entity.pdbx_description
1 polymer ?
#
loop_
_entity_poly.entity_id
_entity_poly.type
_entity_poly.pdbx_seq_one_letter_code
_entity_poly.pdbx_strand_id
1 'polypeptide(L)'
;DSICENENLQKPCTPGTPASEDDNGRPFYYPFNDLLLWAVLMKRQKMALFFWQCGEESMAKALVAKCLYQAMSSEARQWNIFDDTADKLTAYSKEFGALAVELLDKTYKQNEIMTMKLLTYQLSNWSNLTCLKLAVSGKLRIFVSHACTQKLLTDIWNGRLNLGKHAWFK
;
A
#
# COMPACT_ATOMS: atom_id res chain seq x y z
N ASP A 1 4.53 -1.72 39.82
CA ASP A 1 5.73 -1.33 39.06
C ASP A 1 5.33 -0.64 37.78
N SER A 2 5.53 0.66 37.81
CA SER A 2 4.96 1.65 36.93
C SER A 2 5.92 1.99 35.78
N ILE A 3 5.32 2.50 34.70
CA ILE A 3 5.89 3.42 33.71
C ILE A 3 6.85 2.80 32.67
N CYS A 4 6.29 2.57 31.48
CA CYS A 4 6.88 3.04 30.22
C CYS A 4 5.73 3.35 29.25
N GLU A 5 5.01 4.44 29.54
CA GLU A 5 4.37 5.22 28.49
C GLU A 5 5.51 5.85 27.67
N ASN A 6 5.84 5.26 26.53
CA ASN A 6 6.62 5.96 25.52
C ASN A 6 5.63 6.61 24.54
N GLU A 7 5.21 7.83 24.91
CA GLU A 7 4.73 8.84 23.98
C GLU A 7 5.83 9.16 22.96
N ASN A 8 5.93 8.35 21.92
CA ASN A 8 6.29 8.85 20.59
C ASN A 8 5.05 8.69 19.72
N LEU A 9 4.05 9.51 20.03
CA LEU A 9 3.01 9.86 19.07
C LEU A 9 3.73 10.57 17.92
N GLN A 10 4.08 9.81 16.88
CA GLN A 10 4.44 10.34 15.59
C GLN A 10 3.26 11.24 15.17
N LYS A 11 3.45 12.56 15.25
CA LYS A 11 2.40 13.53 14.91
C LYS A 11 1.90 13.20 13.50
N PRO A 12 0.58 13.06 13.28
CA PRO A 12 0.05 12.94 11.93
C PRO A 12 0.55 14.13 11.13
N CYS A 13 1.23 13.88 10.03
CA CYS A 13 1.74 14.95 9.17
C CYS A 13 0.56 15.63 8.51
N THR A 14 0.10 16.74 9.08
CA THR A 14 -0.93 17.58 8.49
C THR A 14 -0.33 18.38 7.33
N PRO A 15 -0.91 18.33 6.12
CA PRO A 15 -0.45 19.14 5.01
C PRO A 15 -0.95 20.58 5.22
N GLY A 16 -0.05 21.50 5.58
CA GLY A 16 -0.38 22.93 5.58
C GLY A 16 0.34 23.84 6.58
N THR A 17 1.23 23.35 7.44
CA THR A 17 1.97 24.26 8.33
C THR A 17 3.14 24.88 7.56
N PRO A 18 3.27 26.23 7.50
CA PRO A 18 4.44 26.86 6.91
C PRO A 18 5.67 26.42 7.71
N ALA A 19 6.69 25.95 6.99
CA ALA A 19 7.93 25.43 7.56
C ALA A 19 8.52 26.45 8.54
N SER A 20 8.39 26.17 9.85
CA SER A 20 9.21 26.80 10.85
C SER A 20 10.63 26.27 10.66
N GLU A 21 11.54 27.18 10.36
CA GLU A 21 12.97 26.98 10.20
C GLU A 21 13.56 26.34 11.46
N ASP A 22 13.61 24.99 11.50
CA ASP A 22 14.50 24.18 12.36
C ASP A 22 14.38 22.66 12.04
N ASP A 23 14.43 22.28 10.76
CA ASP A 23 14.52 20.86 10.32
C ASP A 23 15.89 20.50 9.73
N ASN A 24 16.95 21.14 10.24
CA ASN A 24 18.33 20.74 9.94
C ASN A 24 18.73 19.59 10.86
N GLY A 25 18.27 18.37 10.59
CA GLY A 25 18.76 17.21 11.34
C GLY A 25 18.17 15.83 11.02
N ARG A 26 17.05 15.73 10.30
CA ARG A 26 16.51 14.42 9.89
C ARG A 26 16.68 14.23 8.38
N PRO A 27 17.69 13.46 7.93
CA PRO A 27 17.92 13.25 6.49
C PRO A 27 16.80 12.47 5.80
N PHE A 28 15.93 11.80 6.57
CA PHE A 28 14.84 10.98 6.05
C PHE A 28 13.55 11.21 6.84
N TYR A 29 12.51 11.67 6.16
CA TYR A 29 11.19 11.84 6.74
C TYR A 29 10.47 10.49 6.95
N TYR A 30 10.75 9.50 6.09
CA TYR A 30 10.16 8.16 6.15
C TYR A 30 11.23 7.05 6.00
N PRO A 31 12.12 6.86 7.00
CA PRO A 31 13.30 6.00 6.87
C PRO A 31 12.96 4.54 6.50
N PHE A 32 11.87 3.98 7.03
CA PHE A 32 11.47 2.61 6.70
C PHE A 32 10.91 2.46 5.27
N ASN A 33 10.31 3.52 4.72
CA ASN A 33 9.82 3.50 3.34
C ASN A 33 11.02 3.49 2.39
N ASP A 34 12.02 4.34 2.65
CA ASP A 34 13.25 4.42 1.87
C ASP A 34 14.05 3.12 1.95
N LEU A 35 14.18 2.54 3.14
CA LEU A 35 14.84 1.25 3.35
C LEU A 35 14.10 0.09 2.67
N LEU A 36 12.77 0.11 2.67
CA LEU A 36 11.96 -0.87 1.93
C LEU A 36 12.23 -0.75 0.44
N LEU A 37 12.16 0.45 -0.13
CA LEU A 37 12.42 0.69 -1.55
C LEU A 37 13.82 0.22 -1.94
N TRP A 38 14.83 0.58 -1.15
CA TRP A 38 16.19 0.10 -1.35
C TRP A 38 16.27 -1.43 -1.30
N ALA A 39 15.65 -2.08 -0.32
CA ALA A 39 15.68 -3.54 -0.19
C ALA A 39 15.00 -4.24 -1.38
N VAL A 40 13.89 -3.68 -1.89
CA VAL A 40 13.18 -4.19 -3.06
C VAL A 40 14.05 -4.07 -4.32
N LEU A 41 14.61 -2.89 -4.57
CA LEU A 41 15.48 -2.62 -5.72
C LEU A 41 16.76 -3.48 -5.70
N MET A 42 17.30 -3.73 -4.51
CA MET A 42 18.49 -4.59 -4.31
C MET A 42 18.15 -6.09 -4.23
N LYS A 43 16.89 -6.48 -4.49
CA LYS A 43 16.42 -7.88 -4.47
C LYS A 43 16.64 -8.60 -3.13
N ARG A 44 16.68 -7.87 -2.02
CA ARG A 44 16.90 -8.41 -0.66
C ARG A 44 15.57 -8.76 0.02
N GLN A 45 14.94 -9.86 -0.41
CA GLN A 45 13.55 -10.19 -0.02
C GLN A 45 13.31 -10.24 1.50
N LYS A 46 14.17 -10.92 2.27
CA LYS A 46 14.01 -11.02 3.73
C LYS A 46 14.02 -9.65 4.42
N MET A 47 14.87 -8.73 3.93
CA MET A 47 14.92 -7.36 4.45
C MET A 47 13.70 -6.56 4.01
N ALA A 48 13.24 -6.73 2.76
CA ALA A 48 12.02 -6.08 2.28
C ALA A 48 10.79 -6.48 3.12
N LEU A 49 10.65 -7.78 3.42
CA LEU A 49 9.56 -8.27 4.29
C LEU A 49 9.67 -7.71 5.71
N PHE A 50 10.88 -7.60 6.25
CA PHE A 50 11.10 -6.98 7.56
C PHE A 50 10.68 -5.50 7.57
N PHE A 51 11.20 -4.70 6.63
CA PHE A 51 10.87 -3.26 6.58
C PHE A 51 9.41 -2.98 6.22
N TRP A 52 8.75 -3.89 5.51
CA TRP A 52 7.31 -3.81 5.25
C TRP A 52 6.47 -3.85 6.54
N GLN A 53 6.89 -4.65 7.52
CA GLN A 53 6.21 -4.76 8.81
C GLN A 53 6.49 -3.55 9.72
N CYS A 54 7.54 -2.78 9.44
CA CYS A 54 7.93 -1.62 10.23
C CYS A 54 7.19 -0.35 9.78
N GLY A 55 6.68 0.43 10.74
CA GLY A 55 6.09 1.75 10.50
C GLY A 55 4.67 1.72 9.91
N GLU A 56 4.23 2.89 9.42
CA GLU A 56 2.86 3.10 8.95
C GLU A 56 2.65 2.65 7.49
N GLU A 57 1.40 2.68 7.01
CA GLU A 57 1.05 2.46 5.61
C GLU A 57 1.43 1.07 5.04
N SER A 58 1.32 0.01 5.85
CA SER A 58 1.68 -1.37 5.46
C SER A 58 0.98 -1.86 4.19
N MET A 59 -0.29 -1.49 3.97
CA MET A 59 -1.02 -1.83 2.74
C MET A 59 -0.39 -1.16 1.50
N ALA A 60 -0.07 0.13 1.59
CA ALA A 60 0.58 0.86 0.50
C ALA A 60 1.97 0.29 0.20
N LYS A 61 2.77 0.04 1.24
CA LYS A 61 4.10 -0.58 1.12
C LYS A 61 4.06 -1.92 0.38
N ALA A 62 3.11 -2.80 0.73
CA ALA A 62 2.95 -4.08 0.04
C ALA A 62 2.62 -3.88 -1.45
N LEU A 63 1.70 -2.97 -1.76
CA LEU A 63 1.30 -2.68 -3.14
C LEU A 63 2.46 -2.10 -3.95
N VAL A 64 3.23 -1.18 -3.38
CA VAL A 64 4.40 -0.56 -4.04
C VAL A 64 5.50 -1.60 -4.27
N ALA A 65 5.86 -2.39 -3.26
CA ALA A 65 6.85 -3.46 -3.40
C ALA A 65 6.44 -4.45 -4.50
N LYS A 66 5.16 -4.82 -4.54
CA LYS A 66 4.58 -5.66 -5.58
C LYS A 66 4.65 -5.03 -6.98
N CYS A 67 4.45 -3.71 -7.10
CA CYS A 67 4.57 -3.00 -8.38
C CYS A 67 6.03 -3.00 -8.86
N LEU A 68 6.97 -2.68 -7.97
CA LEU A 68 8.39 -2.60 -8.28
C LEU A 68 8.94 -3.97 -8.71
N TYR A 69 8.67 -5.03 -7.95
CA TYR A 69 9.12 -6.37 -8.33
C TYR A 69 8.54 -6.83 -9.67
N GLN A 70 7.29 -6.49 -9.96
CA GLN A 70 6.69 -6.80 -11.26
C GLN A 70 7.39 -6.04 -12.39
N ALA A 71 7.62 -4.74 -12.23
CA ALA A 71 8.32 -3.93 -13.23
C ALA A 71 9.73 -4.45 -13.49
N MET A 72 10.48 -4.74 -12.43
CA MET A 72 11.83 -5.32 -12.54
C MET A 72 11.82 -6.71 -13.19
N SER A 73 10.81 -7.53 -12.91
CA SER A 73 10.65 -8.85 -13.55
C SER A 73 10.38 -8.71 -15.04
N SER A 74 9.50 -7.79 -15.45
CA SER A 74 9.22 -7.51 -16.86
C SER A 74 10.47 -7.02 -17.59
N GLU A 75 11.23 -6.11 -16.98
CA GLU A 75 12.48 -5.60 -17.54
C GLU A 75 13.53 -6.71 -17.67
N ALA A 76 13.71 -7.55 -16.65
CA ALA A 76 14.65 -8.66 -16.69
C ALA A 76 14.35 -9.66 -17.81
N ARG A 77 13.06 -9.92 -18.11
CA ARG A 77 12.65 -10.77 -19.24
C ARG A 77 12.95 -10.10 -20.58
N GLN A 78 12.75 -8.79 -20.68
CA GLN A 78 13.01 -8.04 -21.92
C GLN A 78 14.49 -8.08 -22.31
N TRP A 79 15.40 -7.94 -21.34
CA TRP A 79 16.84 -8.01 -21.58
C TRP A 79 17.39 -9.44 -21.70
N ASN A 80 16.52 -10.45 -21.65
CA ASN A 80 16.86 -11.88 -21.69
C ASN A 80 18.07 -12.21 -20.80
N ILE A 81 18.07 -11.68 -19.58
CA ILE A 81 19.07 -12.05 -18.58
C ILE A 81 18.93 -13.56 -18.38
N PHE A 82 19.94 -14.33 -18.76
CA PHE A 82 19.94 -15.81 -18.84
C PHE A 82 19.93 -16.51 -17.45
N ASP A 83 19.35 -15.86 -16.46
CA ASP A 83 19.31 -16.27 -15.05
C ASP A 83 17.86 -16.25 -14.54
N ASP A 84 17.59 -17.07 -13.53
CA ASP A 84 16.30 -17.24 -12.84
C ASP A 84 15.83 -15.97 -12.10
N THR A 85 16.53 -14.85 -12.26
CA THR A 85 16.20 -13.55 -11.68
C THR A 85 14.76 -13.14 -11.98
N ALA A 86 14.29 -13.25 -13.23
CA ALA A 86 12.95 -12.80 -13.60
C ALA A 86 11.85 -13.57 -12.85
N ASP A 87 12.05 -14.87 -12.64
CA ASP A 87 11.09 -15.74 -11.98
C ASP A 87 11.13 -15.56 -10.45
N LYS A 88 12.31 -15.36 -9.87
CA LYS A 88 12.46 -14.96 -8.45
C LYS A 88 11.73 -13.63 -8.17
N LEU A 89 11.91 -12.63 -9.04
CA LEU A 89 11.20 -11.34 -8.92
C LEU A 89 9.69 -11.50 -9.08
N THR A 90 9.24 -12.38 -9.99
CA THR A 90 7.81 -12.72 -10.11
C THR A 90 7.28 -13.34 -8.81
N ALA A 91 8.04 -14.25 -8.19
CA ALA A 91 7.65 -14.87 -6.92
C ALA A 91 7.55 -13.83 -5.79
N TYR A 92 8.53 -12.94 -5.65
CA TYR A 92 8.49 -11.85 -4.65
C TYR A 92 7.33 -10.89 -4.88
N SER A 93 7.05 -10.53 -6.14
CA SER A 93 5.85 -9.75 -6.48
C SER A 93 4.57 -10.45 -6.06
N LYS A 94 4.47 -11.78 -6.19
CA LYS A 94 3.28 -12.54 -5.79
C LYS A 94 3.13 -12.56 -4.26
N GLU A 95 4.22 -12.72 -3.53
CA GLU A 95 4.24 -12.71 -2.07
C GLU A 95 3.72 -11.37 -1.51
N PHE A 96 4.27 -10.24 -1.95
CA PHE A 96 3.76 -8.92 -1.56
C PHE A 96 2.31 -8.67 -1.99
N GLY A 97 1.91 -9.21 -3.15
CA GLY A 97 0.51 -9.17 -3.59
C GLY A 97 -0.43 -9.93 -2.67
N ALA A 98 -0.03 -11.10 -2.19
CA ALA A 98 -0.80 -11.89 -1.22
C ALA A 98 -0.93 -11.15 0.12
N LEU A 99 0.16 -10.57 0.62
CA LEU A 99 0.16 -9.77 1.85
C LEU A 99 -0.79 -8.56 1.76
N ALA A 100 -0.83 -7.88 0.61
CA ALA A 100 -1.76 -6.77 0.40
C ALA A 100 -3.23 -7.23 0.45
N VAL A 101 -3.56 -8.38 -0.15
CA VAL A 101 -4.91 -8.95 -0.13
C VAL A 101 -5.29 -9.43 1.28
N GLU A 102 -4.37 -10.06 2.00
CA GLU A 102 -4.60 -10.48 3.38
C GLU A 102 -4.86 -9.29 4.32
N LEU A 103 -4.07 -8.22 4.19
CA LEU A 103 -4.31 -6.97 4.91
C LEU A 103 -5.68 -6.38 4.56
N LEU A 104 -6.09 -6.42 3.30
CA LEU A 104 -7.40 -5.92 2.88
C LEU A 104 -8.53 -6.74 3.52
N ASP A 105 -8.44 -8.07 3.50
CA ASP A 105 -9.43 -8.94 4.11
C ASP A 105 -9.51 -8.70 5.64
N LYS A 106 -8.37 -8.61 6.31
CA LYS A 106 -8.29 -8.35 7.75
C LYS A 106 -8.88 -7.00 8.13
N THR A 107 -8.49 -5.94 7.43
CA THR A 107 -8.98 -4.58 7.70
C THR A 107 -10.47 -4.46 7.40
N TYR A 108 -10.94 -5.06 6.31
CA TYR A 108 -12.35 -5.04 5.93
C TYR A 108 -13.23 -5.75 6.97
N LYS A 109 -12.81 -6.92 7.46
CA LYS A 109 -13.49 -7.65 8.54
C LYS A 109 -13.56 -6.86 9.85
N GLN A 110 -12.55 -6.05 10.13
CA GLN A 110 -12.51 -5.22 11.34
C GLN A 110 -13.40 -3.99 11.23
N ASN A 111 -13.31 -3.25 10.12
CA ASN A 111 -14.11 -2.06 9.88
C ASN A 111 -14.22 -1.75 8.38
N GLU A 112 -15.38 -2.05 7.80
CA GLU A 112 -15.63 -1.87 6.38
C GLU A 112 -15.46 -0.39 5.95
N ILE A 113 -16.07 0.54 6.69
CA ILE A 113 -16.09 1.96 6.35
C ILE A 113 -14.68 2.56 6.40
N MET A 114 -13.92 2.24 7.44
CA MET A 114 -12.54 2.73 7.58
C MET A 114 -11.63 2.13 6.50
N THR A 115 -11.83 0.87 6.14
CA THR A 115 -11.08 0.21 5.05
C THR A 115 -11.36 0.88 3.71
N MET A 116 -12.61 1.22 3.42
CA MET A 116 -12.97 1.96 2.22
C MET A 116 -12.32 3.36 2.16
N LYS A 117 -12.25 4.06 3.31
CA LYS A 117 -11.49 5.31 3.42
C LYS A 117 -10.00 5.10 3.18
N LEU A 118 -9.40 4.07 3.78
CA LEU A 118 -8.01 3.70 3.55
C LEU A 118 -7.71 3.44 2.06
N LEU A 119 -8.62 2.77 1.34
CA LEU A 119 -8.46 2.49 -0.09
C LEU A 119 -8.50 3.73 -0.98
N THR A 120 -9.20 4.78 -0.55
CA THR A 120 -9.44 6.03 -1.30
C THR A 120 -8.58 7.20 -0.82
N TYR A 121 -7.89 7.04 0.31
CA TYR A 121 -6.97 8.03 0.86
C TYR A 121 -5.79 8.30 -0.09
N GLN A 122 -5.39 9.57 -0.18
CA GLN A 122 -4.21 9.98 -0.96
C GLN A 122 -2.95 9.85 -0.12
N LEU A 123 -2.03 9.01 -0.58
CA LEU A 123 -0.78 8.72 0.10
C LEU A 123 0.26 9.77 -0.27
N SER A 124 0.51 10.76 0.59
CA SER A 124 1.52 11.82 0.37
C SER A 124 2.90 11.26 0.05
N ASN A 125 3.23 10.11 0.65
CA ASN A 125 4.54 9.49 0.57
C ASN A 125 4.71 8.62 -0.67
N TRP A 126 3.61 8.38 -1.38
CA TRP A 126 3.53 7.50 -2.54
C TRP A 126 2.90 8.25 -3.73
N SER A 127 3.46 9.43 -4.03
CA SER A 127 3.06 10.27 -5.17
C SER A 127 1.59 10.72 -5.18
N ASN A 128 0.97 10.86 -4.00
CA ASN A 128 -0.45 11.19 -3.83
C ASN A 128 -1.41 10.19 -4.52
N LEU A 129 -0.95 8.96 -4.75
CA LEU A 129 -1.78 7.88 -5.27
C LEU A 129 -2.63 7.29 -4.16
N THR A 130 -3.73 6.63 -4.53
CA THR A 130 -4.54 5.85 -3.60
C THR A 130 -4.10 4.39 -3.63
N CYS A 131 -4.37 3.64 -2.55
CA CYS A 131 -4.13 2.19 -2.53
C CYS A 131 -4.84 1.49 -3.69
N LEU A 132 -6.05 1.92 -4.06
CA LEU A 132 -6.76 1.36 -5.20
C LEU A 132 -6.03 1.62 -6.53
N LYS A 133 -5.51 2.83 -6.76
CA LYS A 133 -4.70 3.16 -7.95
C LYS A 133 -3.40 2.36 -8.00
N LEU A 134 -2.74 2.17 -6.86
CA LEU A 134 -1.53 1.34 -6.75
C LEU A 134 -1.83 -0.12 -7.09
N ALA A 135 -2.92 -0.70 -6.58
CA ALA A 135 -3.33 -2.06 -6.89
C ALA A 135 -3.60 -2.29 -8.38
N VAL A 136 -4.26 -1.33 -9.04
CA VAL A 136 -4.48 -1.36 -10.50
C VAL A 136 -3.17 -1.24 -11.27
N SER A 137 -2.27 -0.34 -10.85
CA SER A 137 -0.94 -0.16 -11.47
C SER A 137 -0.11 -1.45 -11.38
N GLY A 138 -0.19 -2.14 -10.24
CA GLY A 138 0.40 -3.46 -10.03
C GLY A 138 -0.36 -4.60 -10.71
N LYS A 139 -1.44 -4.37 -11.45
CA LYS A 139 -2.26 -5.42 -12.07
C LYS A 139 -2.69 -6.51 -11.06
N LEU A 140 -2.92 -6.14 -9.80
CA LEU A 140 -3.26 -7.08 -8.72
C LEU A 140 -4.76 -7.41 -8.76
N ARG A 141 -5.15 -8.26 -9.71
CA ARG A 141 -6.57 -8.56 -9.99
C ARG A 141 -7.35 -9.04 -8.78
N ILE A 142 -6.76 -9.91 -7.96
CA ILE A 142 -7.40 -10.47 -6.76
C ILE A 142 -7.78 -9.37 -5.75
N PHE A 143 -6.94 -8.35 -5.61
CA PHE A 143 -7.23 -7.20 -4.74
C PHE A 143 -8.37 -6.34 -5.31
N VAL A 144 -8.39 -6.14 -6.63
CA VAL A 144 -9.44 -5.36 -7.31
C VAL A 144 -10.78 -6.09 -7.28
N SER A 145 -10.78 -7.42 -7.42
CA SER A 145 -12.00 -8.25 -7.36
C SER A 145 -12.47 -8.54 -5.93
N HIS A 146 -11.74 -8.10 -4.90
CA HIS A 146 -12.13 -8.31 -3.51
C HIS A 146 -13.47 -7.65 -3.19
N ALA A 147 -14.29 -8.28 -2.33
CA ALA A 147 -15.63 -7.80 -1.99
C ALA A 147 -15.64 -6.34 -1.48
N CYS A 148 -14.66 -5.97 -0.64
CA CYS A 148 -14.46 -4.59 -0.20
C CYS A 148 -14.32 -3.60 -1.37
N THR A 149 -13.46 -3.93 -2.34
CA THR A 149 -13.18 -3.08 -3.49
C THR A 149 -14.39 -3.00 -4.42
N GLN A 150 -15.08 -4.11 -4.65
CA GLN A 150 -16.29 -4.13 -5.48
C GLN A 150 -17.43 -3.32 -4.84
N LYS A 151 -17.61 -3.43 -3.52
CA LYS A 151 -18.55 -2.62 -2.75
C LYS A 151 -18.20 -1.12 -2.86
N LEU A 152 -16.93 -0.76 -2.70
CA LEU A 152 -16.44 0.60 -2.87
C LEU A 152 -16.71 1.15 -4.27
N LEU A 153 -16.40 0.38 -5.31
CA LEU A 153 -16.65 0.78 -6.69
C LEU A 153 -18.15 0.96 -6.97
N THR A 154 -18.98 0.09 -6.38
CA THR A 154 -20.45 0.21 -6.45
C THR A 154 -20.94 1.47 -5.76
N ASP A 155 -20.41 1.80 -4.57
CA ASP A 155 -20.76 3.03 -3.86
C ASP A 155 -20.31 4.29 -4.63
N ILE A 156 -19.11 4.27 -5.21
CA ILE A 156 -18.61 5.35 -6.08
C ILE A 156 -19.51 5.51 -7.30
N TRP A 157 -19.92 4.41 -7.93
CA TRP A 157 -20.81 4.41 -9.09
C TRP A 157 -22.20 4.96 -8.77
N ASN A 158 -22.78 4.53 -7.64
CA ASN A 158 -24.08 5.00 -7.17
C ASN A 158 -24.03 6.46 -6.67
N GLY A 159 -22.85 6.96 -6.33
CA GLY A 159 -22.64 8.34 -5.88
C GLY A 159 -23.45 8.65 -4.62
N ARG A 160 -24.12 9.81 -4.60
CA ARG A 160 -24.99 10.23 -3.47
C ARG A 160 -26.42 9.69 -3.58
N LEU A 161 -26.73 8.89 -4.60
CA LEU A 161 -28.06 8.33 -4.78
C LEU A 161 -28.18 7.09 -3.89
N ASN A 162 -29.04 7.15 -2.88
CA ASN A 162 -29.31 6.02 -1.99
C ASN A 162 -30.17 4.96 -2.72
N LEU A 163 -29.58 4.21 -3.65
CA LEU A 163 -30.29 3.17 -4.41
C LEU A 163 -30.75 1.97 -3.55
N GLY A 164 -30.21 1.82 -2.34
CA GLY A 164 -30.58 0.76 -1.40
C GLY A 164 -32.01 0.83 -0.84
N LYS A 165 -32.76 1.90 -1.10
CA LYS A 165 -34.17 2.04 -0.66
C LYS A 165 -35.21 1.96 -1.78
N HIS A 166 -34.80 1.79 -3.04
CA HIS A 166 -35.75 1.86 -4.18
C HIS A 166 -35.70 0.64 -5.11
N ALA A 167 -35.04 -0.45 -4.71
CA ALA A 167 -34.91 -1.65 -5.54
C ALA A 167 -36.20 -2.52 -5.63
N TRP A 168 -37.37 -2.02 -5.20
CA TRP A 168 -38.65 -2.74 -5.25
C TRP A 168 -39.68 -2.15 -6.23
N PHE A 169 -39.22 -1.50 -7.30
CA PHE A 169 -40.08 -1.17 -8.43
C PHE A 169 -39.57 -1.83 -9.72
N LYS A 170 -39.81 -3.14 -9.86
CA LYS A 170 -40.59 -3.74 -10.96
C LYS A 170 -40.69 -5.26 -10.83
#